data_AF-A0A9P0L2G3-F1
#
_entry.id   AF-A0A9P0L2G3-F1
#
_cell.length_a   1.000
_cell.length_b   1.000
_cell.length_c   1.000
_cell.angle_alpha   90.00
_cell.angle_beta   90.00
_cell.angle_gamma   90.00
#
_symmetry.space_group_name_H-M   'P 1'
#
loop_
_entity.id
_entity.type
_entity.pdbx_description
1 polymer ?
#
loop_
_entity_poly.entity_id
_entity_poly.type
_entity_poly.pdbx_seq_one_letter_code
_entity_poly.pdbx_strand_id
1 'polypeptide(L)'
;MAATTMQQANVSEYLTKQQEVSPKELSSEWAELEELYNKRLWHQLTLKILKFIKKPELQKGDNLIQLYSNFIQTFENKINPLSLVEIAALVVEQYKEPKEAIAFLEKTEPKVKINPDAQNLCKVLAGQIYLEKLNDLDATKKIIEEVEATLEGADGVTAVHGRFYLLASQYYRYIILVAKKCRFFL
;
A
#
# COMPACT_ATOMS: atom_id res chain seq x y z
N MET A 1 8.43 28.78 11.61
CA MET A 1 7.64 28.24 12.75
C MET A 1 6.12 28.27 12.53
N ALA A 2 5.56 28.90 11.47
CA ALA A 2 4.09 29.03 11.30
C ALA A 2 3.40 27.97 10.40
N ALA A 3 4.14 27.24 9.55
CA ALA A 3 3.52 26.33 8.58
C ALA A 3 3.06 24.99 9.17
N THR A 4 3.66 24.52 10.27
CA THR A 4 3.38 23.19 10.83
C THR A 4 2.02 23.11 11.55
N THR A 5 1.53 24.23 12.10
CA THR A 5 0.28 24.27 12.88
C THR A 5 -0.98 24.17 12.00
N MET A 6 -0.93 24.64 10.74
CA MET A 6 -2.11 24.66 9.85
C MET A 6 -2.46 23.29 9.27
N GLN A 7 -1.49 22.41 9.06
CA GLN A 7 -1.74 21.02 8.62
C GLN A 7 -2.23 20.14 9.78
N GLN A 8 -1.75 20.40 11.00
CA GLN A 8 -2.19 19.73 12.22
C GLN A 8 -3.70 19.93 12.48
N ALA A 9 -4.22 21.14 12.27
CA ALA A 9 -5.63 21.46 12.48
C ALA A 9 -6.58 20.73 11.51
N ASN A 10 -6.21 20.62 10.22
CA ASN A 10 -7.00 19.91 9.23
C ASN A 10 -7.06 18.40 9.49
N VAL A 11 -5.94 17.85 9.99
CA VAL A 11 -5.85 16.44 10.38
C VAL A 11 -6.71 16.16 11.59
N SER A 12 -6.63 16.97 12.66
CA SER A 12 -7.46 16.80 13.85
C SER A 12 -8.95 16.96 13.53
N GLU A 13 -9.34 17.96 12.74
CA GLU A 13 -10.75 18.13 12.33
C GLU A 13 -11.30 16.95 11.51
N TYR A 14 -10.47 16.34 10.67
CA TYR A 14 -10.83 15.14 9.91
C TYR A 14 -10.99 13.91 10.84
N LEU A 15 -10.08 13.75 11.81
CA LEU A 15 -10.15 12.69 12.83
C LEU A 15 -11.39 12.84 13.71
N THR A 16 -11.73 14.06 14.15
CA THR A 16 -12.93 14.33 14.95
C THR A 16 -14.21 14.06 14.15
N LYS A 17 -14.26 14.41 12.86
CA LYS A 17 -15.40 14.03 11.99
C LYS A 17 -15.54 12.52 11.84
N GLN A 18 -14.43 11.79 11.71
CA GLN A 18 -14.48 10.31 11.67
C GLN A 18 -14.85 9.68 13.01
N GLN A 19 -14.51 10.32 14.13
CA GLN A 19 -14.95 9.93 15.49
C GLN A 19 -16.45 10.08 15.70
N GLU A 20 -17.08 11.11 15.11
CA GLU A 20 -18.52 11.33 15.20
C GLU A 20 -19.34 10.35 14.34
N VAL A 21 -18.79 9.94 13.19
CA VAL A 21 -19.47 9.06 12.23
C VAL A 21 -19.34 7.58 12.59
N SER A 22 -18.33 7.20 13.37
CA SER A 22 -18.02 5.79 13.66
C SER A 22 -18.58 5.32 15.02
N PRO A 23 -18.94 4.02 15.18
CA PRO A 23 -19.36 3.44 16.46
C PRO A 23 -18.31 3.65 17.57
N LYS A 24 -18.78 3.69 18.83
CA LYS A 24 -18.00 4.08 20.03
C LYS A 24 -16.61 3.44 20.17
N GLU A 25 -16.42 2.21 19.68
CA GLU A 25 -15.12 1.52 19.73
C GLU A 25 -14.08 2.12 18.77
N LEU A 26 -14.50 2.56 17.57
CA LEU A 26 -13.62 3.23 16.61
C LEU A 26 -13.28 4.65 17.06
N SER A 27 -14.21 5.33 17.74
CA SER A 27 -13.98 6.67 18.29
C SER A 27 -12.83 6.70 19.33
N SER A 28 -12.76 5.66 20.18
CA SER A 28 -11.64 5.48 21.12
C SER A 28 -10.31 5.25 20.42
N GLU A 29 -10.28 4.40 19.39
CA GLU A 29 -9.06 4.13 18.62
C GLU A 29 -8.56 5.37 17.86
N TRP A 30 -9.49 6.18 17.31
CA TRP A 30 -9.17 7.46 16.70
C TRP A 30 -8.59 8.47 17.71
N ALA A 31 -9.12 8.52 18.94
CA ALA A 31 -8.60 9.39 19.99
C ALA A 31 -7.16 9.00 20.37
N GLU A 32 -6.90 7.69 20.46
CA GLU A 32 -5.55 7.19 20.75
C GLU A 32 -4.59 7.44 19.57
N LEU A 33 -5.06 7.39 18.32
CA LEU A 33 -4.25 7.77 17.14
C LEU A 33 -3.87 9.26 17.20
N GLU A 34 -4.81 10.13 17.56
CA GLU A 34 -4.55 11.56 17.73
C GLU A 34 -3.56 11.83 18.88
N GLU A 35 -3.71 11.14 20.00
CA GLU A 35 -2.78 11.27 21.13
C GLU A 35 -1.35 10.82 20.77
N LEU A 36 -1.23 9.68 20.05
CA LEU A 36 0.05 9.18 19.55
C LEU A 36 0.69 10.13 18.53
N TYR A 37 -0.12 10.78 17.69
CA TYR A 37 0.31 11.78 16.73
C TYR A 37 0.84 13.04 17.44
N ASN A 38 0.10 13.55 18.44
CA ASN A 38 0.52 14.69 19.25
C ASN A 38 1.82 14.41 20.02
N LYS A 39 1.97 13.19 20.55
CA LYS A 39 3.21 12.72 21.21
C LYS A 39 4.36 12.41 20.24
N ARG A 40 4.13 12.51 18.92
CA ARG A 40 5.11 12.23 17.85
C ARG A 40 5.67 10.81 17.89
N LEU A 41 4.87 9.83 18.32
CA LEU A 41 5.25 8.42 18.43
C LEU A 41 5.01 7.68 17.11
N TRP A 42 5.80 7.98 16.08
CA TRP A 42 5.59 7.50 14.71
C TRP A 42 5.55 5.97 14.59
N HIS A 43 6.44 5.27 15.30
CA HIS A 43 6.50 3.81 15.21
C HIS A 43 5.24 3.14 15.79
N GLN A 44 4.85 3.51 17.02
CA GLN A 44 3.62 2.99 17.63
C GLN A 44 2.37 3.40 16.85
N LEU A 45 2.34 4.63 16.33
CA LEU A 45 1.26 5.13 15.49
C LEU A 45 1.07 4.23 14.27
N THR A 46 2.15 3.92 13.53
CA THR A 46 2.05 3.09 12.31
C THR A 46 1.63 1.66 12.59
N LEU A 47 2.09 1.05 13.68
CA LEU A 47 1.64 -0.27 14.11
C LEU A 47 0.15 -0.28 14.45
N LYS A 48 -0.33 0.80 15.09
CA LYS A 48 -1.74 0.94 15.44
C LYS A 48 -2.58 1.17 14.20
N ILE A 49 -2.13 2.02 13.27
CA ILE A 49 -2.75 2.20 11.95
C ILE A 49 -2.83 0.87 11.19
N LEU A 50 -1.76 0.08 11.15
CA LEU A 50 -1.79 -1.23 10.48
C LEU A 50 -2.83 -2.18 11.09
N LYS A 51 -2.98 -2.19 12.42
CA LYS A 51 -4.04 -2.96 13.08
C LYS A 51 -5.43 -2.40 12.78
N PHE A 52 -5.54 -1.09 12.70
CA PHE A 52 -6.77 -0.36 12.46
C PHE A 52 -7.28 -0.58 11.03
N ILE A 53 -6.41 -0.50 10.03
CA ILE A 53 -6.75 -0.74 8.61
C ILE A 53 -7.14 -2.20 8.34
N LYS A 54 -6.61 -3.16 9.13
CA LYS A 54 -7.01 -4.57 9.06
C LYS A 54 -8.44 -4.82 9.56
N LYS A 55 -9.07 -3.88 10.27
CA LYS A 55 -10.47 -4.04 10.70
C LYS A 55 -11.39 -3.86 9.47
N PRO A 56 -12.29 -4.82 9.18
CA PRO A 56 -13.16 -4.80 8.00
C PRO A 56 -14.17 -3.63 8.00
N GLU A 57 -14.36 -2.98 9.14
CA GLU A 57 -15.25 -1.83 9.30
C GLU A 57 -14.76 -0.59 8.56
N LEU A 58 -13.43 -0.44 8.37
CA LEU A 58 -12.81 0.67 7.64
C LEU A 58 -12.46 0.33 6.19
N GLN A 59 -12.44 -0.96 5.86
CA GLN A 59 -12.32 -1.41 4.47
C GLN A 59 -13.59 -1.10 3.64
N LYS A 60 -14.65 -0.58 4.26
CA LYS A 60 -15.84 -0.09 3.56
C LYS A 60 -15.71 1.40 3.19
N GLY A 61 -15.43 1.67 1.92
CA GLY A 61 -15.53 3.00 1.28
C GLY A 61 -14.19 3.71 1.03
N ASP A 62 -14.22 4.94 0.53
CA ASP A 62 -13.03 5.75 0.16
C ASP A 62 -12.28 6.36 1.37
N ASN A 63 -12.63 5.94 2.59
CA ASN A 63 -12.08 6.49 3.83
C ASN A 63 -10.57 6.22 4.00
N LEU A 64 -10.04 5.10 3.47
CA LEU A 64 -8.59 4.83 3.55
C LEU A 64 -7.79 5.73 2.60
N ILE A 65 -8.35 6.06 1.43
CA ILE A 65 -7.71 6.93 0.45
C ILE A 65 -7.58 8.36 1.01
N GLN A 66 -8.64 8.85 1.65
CA GLN A 66 -8.64 10.13 2.34
C GLN A 66 -7.73 10.13 3.56
N LEU A 67 -7.73 9.05 4.35
CA LEU A 67 -6.80 8.88 5.46
C LEU A 67 -5.34 8.92 4.99
N TYR A 68 -5.02 8.24 3.89
CA TYR A 68 -3.67 8.24 3.35
C TYR A 68 -3.25 9.65 2.91
N SER A 69 -4.10 10.32 2.15
CA SER A 69 -3.80 11.66 1.59
C SER A 69 -3.69 12.73 2.69
N ASN A 70 -4.60 12.72 3.67
CA ASN A 70 -4.64 13.75 4.69
C ASN A 70 -3.70 13.47 5.87
N PHE A 71 -3.53 12.19 6.25
CA PHE A 71 -2.80 11.82 7.45
C PHE A 71 -1.41 11.29 7.12
N ILE A 72 -1.32 10.20 6.36
CA ILE A 72 -0.06 9.45 6.16
C ILE A 72 0.97 10.31 5.41
N GLN A 73 0.53 11.12 4.45
CA GLN A 73 1.41 12.02 3.72
C GLN A 73 2.14 13.04 4.63
N THR A 74 1.57 13.40 5.79
CA THR A 74 2.19 14.40 6.69
C THR A 74 3.41 13.87 7.46
N PHE A 75 3.50 12.55 7.66
CA PHE A 75 4.60 11.94 8.43
C PHE A 75 5.33 10.81 7.69
N GLU A 76 5.08 10.63 6.38
CA GLU A 76 5.72 9.62 5.53
C GLU A 76 7.26 9.61 5.60
N ASN A 77 7.89 10.79 5.74
CA ASN A 77 9.35 10.93 5.82
C ASN A 77 9.96 10.46 7.16
N LYS A 78 9.13 10.18 8.17
CA LYS A 78 9.58 9.79 9.53
C LYS A 78 9.27 8.34 9.88
N ILE A 79 8.62 7.60 8.97
CA ILE A 79 8.16 6.23 9.17
C ILE A 79 9.10 5.25 8.47
N ASN A 80 9.09 4.00 8.91
CA ASN A 80 9.73 2.90 8.20
C ASN A 80 9.07 2.70 6.81
N PRO A 81 9.83 2.78 5.70
CA PRO A 81 9.30 2.56 4.35
C PRO A 81 8.58 1.22 4.16
N LEU A 82 8.99 0.15 4.85
CA LEU A 82 8.32 -1.15 4.75
C LEU A 82 6.86 -1.11 5.23
N SER A 83 6.62 -0.47 6.38
CA SER A 83 5.26 -0.31 6.92
C SER A 83 4.39 0.59 6.03
N LEU A 84 5.00 1.57 5.37
CA LEU A 84 4.30 2.41 4.39
C LEU A 84 3.81 1.59 3.20
N VAL A 85 4.64 0.67 2.70
CA VAL A 85 4.27 -0.20 1.58
C VAL A 85 3.17 -1.19 1.95
N GLU A 86 3.19 -1.73 3.17
CA GLU A 86 2.08 -2.58 3.66
C GLU A 86 0.75 -1.82 3.71
N ILE A 87 0.77 -0.56 4.15
CA ILE A 87 -0.43 0.27 4.13
C ILE A 87 -0.84 0.56 2.68
N ALA A 88 0.11 0.92 1.81
CA ALA A 88 -0.17 1.20 0.40
C ALA A 88 -0.80 -0.01 -0.30
N ALA A 89 -0.37 -1.24 0.00
CA ALA A 89 -0.97 -2.47 -0.52
C ALA A 89 -2.46 -2.58 -0.19
N LEU A 90 -2.86 -2.27 1.04
CA LEU A 90 -4.26 -2.33 1.47
C LEU A 90 -5.11 -1.22 0.83
N VAL A 91 -4.53 -0.02 0.64
CA VAL A 91 -5.23 1.09 -0.03
C VAL A 91 -5.43 0.75 -1.52
N VAL A 92 -4.45 0.16 -2.17
CA VAL A 92 -4.50 -0.30 -3.56
C VAL A 92 -5.62 -1.31 -3.82
N GLU A 93 -5.84 -2.25 -2.91
CA GLU A 93 -6.94 -3.23 -3.02
C GLU A 93 -8.32 -2.56 -2.98
N GLN A 94 -8.43 -1.41 -2.31
CA GLN A 94 -9.69 -0.69 -2.18
C GLN A 94 -10.05 0.15 -3.42
N TYR A 95 -9.06 0.53 -4.25
CA TYR A 95 -9.35 1.23 -5.51
C TYR A 95 -10.09 0.31 -6.48
N LYS A 96 -11.28 0.74 -6.89
CA LYS A 96 -12.06 0.05 -7.94
C LYS A 96 -11.41 0.24 -9.32
N GLU A 97 -10.77 1.38 -9.56
CA GLU A 97 -10.14 1.67 -10.83
C GLU A 97 -8.63 1.31 -10.82
N PRO A 98 -8.17 0.41 -11.70
CA PRO A 98 -6.76 -0.02 -11.73
C PRO A 98 -5.78 1.10 -12.07
N LYS A 99 -6.21 2.08 -12.90
CA LYS A 99 -5.35 3.16 -13.38
C LYS A 99 -4.97 4.13 -12.26
N GLU A 100 -5.93 4.46 -11.38
CA GLU A 100 -5.68 5.31 -10.21
C GLU A 100 -4.76 4.62 -9.21
N ALA A 101 -4.95 3.30 -9.02
CA ALA A 101 -4.08 2.51 -8.15
C ALA A 101 -2.62 2.49 -8.64
N ILE A 102 -2.40 2.39 -9.95
CA ILE A 102 -1.07 2.46 -10.56
C ILE A 102 -0.46 3.86 -10.39
N ALA A 103 -1.22 4.92 -10.71
CA ALA A 103 -0.74 6.30 -10.53
C ALA A 103 -0.38 6.61 -9.06
N PHE A 104 -1.09 5.99 -8.12
CA PHE A 104 -0.79 6.07 -6.69
C PHE A 104 0.51 5.32 -6.34
N LEU A 105 0.71 4.12 -6.88
CA LEU A 105 1.94 3.35 -6.69
C LEU A 105 3.16 4.05 -7.30
N GLU A 106 3.05 4.63 -8.50
CA GLU A 106 4.12 5.41 -9.13
C GLU A 106 4.49 6.65 -8.31
N LYS A 107 3.53 7.31 -7.66
CA LYS A 107 3.80 8.40 -6.71
C LYS A 107 4.47 7.94 -5.43
N THR A 108 4.24 6.68 -5.04
CA THR A 108 4.80 6.10 -3.82
C THR A 108 6.22 5.58 -4.07
N GLU A 109 6.50 5.02 -5.24
CA GLU A 109 7.78 4.44 -5.65
C GLU A 109 9.03 5.32 -5.38
N PRO A 110 9.08 6.62 -5.76
CA PRO A 110 10.24 7.46 -5.51
C PRO A 110 10.46 7.74 -4.02
N LYS A 111 9.42 7.60 -3.20
CA LYS A 111 9.47 7.85 -1.75
C LYS A 111 10.05 6.66 -0.98
N VAL A 112 9.94 5.46 -1.53
CA VAL A 112 10.41 4.22 -0.90
C VAL A 112 11.86 3.87 -1.28
N LYS A 113 12.54 4.70 -2.09
CA LYS A 113 13.94 4.51 -2.54
C LYS A 113 14.96 4.37 -1.41
N ILE A 114 14.60 4.74 -0.18
CA ILE A 114 15.44 4.60 1.01
C ILE A 114 15.72 3.12 1.32
N ASN A 115 14.82 2.20 0.96
CA ASN A 115 15.01 0.76 1.17
C ASN A 115 14.70 -0.05 -0.11
N PRO A 116 15.67 -0.76 -0.70
CA PRO A 116 15.47 -1.53 -1.92
C PRO A 116 14.40 -2.61 -1.77
N ASP A 117 14.28 -3.24 -0.59
CA ASP A 117 13.24 -4.23 -0.32
C ASP A 117 11.82 -3.67 -0.48
N ALA A 118 11.63 -2.43 -0.01
CA ALA A 118 10.34 -1.78 -0.02
C ALA A 118 10.00 -1.25 -1.42
N GLN A 119 11.00 -0.84 -2.21
CA GLN A 119 10.82 -0.57 -3.64
C GLN A 119 10.42 -1.83 -4.41
N ASN A 120 11.09 -2.97 -4.15
CA ASN A 120 10.76 -4.25 -4.77
C ASN A 120 9.33 -4.69 -4.44
N LEU A 121 8.89 -4.53 -3.18
CA LEU A 121 7.50 -4.78 -2.81
C LEU A 121 6.50 -3.89 -3.56
N CYS A 122 6.78 -2.59 -3.73
CA CYS A 122 5.92 -1.70 -4.52
C CYS A 122 5.78 -2.17 -5.97
N LYS A 123 6.89 -2.58 -6.61
CA LYS A 123 6.88 -3.12 -7.98
C LYS A 123 6.09 -4.42 -8.08
N VAL A 124 6.26 -5.34 -7.12
CA VAL A 124 5.48 -6.59 -7.05
C VAL A 124 3.98 -6.30 -6.94
N LEU A 125 3.57 -5.34 -6.10
CA LEU A 125 2.18 -4.93 -5.98
C LEU A 125 1.64 -4.34 -7.29
N ALA A 126 2.41 -3.50 -7.98
CA ALA A 126 2.03 -2.99 -9.30
C ALA A 126 1.81 -4.15 -10.30
N GLY A 127 2.73 -5.13 -10.33
CA GLY A 127 2.61 -6.32 -11.16
C GLY A 127 1.36 -7.15 -10.87
N GLN A 128 0.94 -7.26 -9.60
CA GLN A 128 -0.32 -7.93 -9.24
C GLN A 128 -1.53 -7.22 -9.84
N ILE A 129 -1.58 -5.88 -9.78
CA ILE A 129 -2.67 -5.09 -10.37
C ILE A 129 -2.70 -5.24 -11.90
N TYR A 130 -1.53 -5.18 -12.56
CA TYR A 130 -1.44 -5.37 -14.01
C TYR A 130 -1.96 -6.73 -14.44
N LEU A 131 -1.62 -7.78 -13.68
CA LEU A 131 -2.06 -9.15 -13.93
C LEU A 131 -3.57 -9.32 -13.71
N GLU A 132 -4.09 -8.85 -12.58
CA GLU A 132 -5.50 -9.09 -12.20
C GLU A 132 -6.51 -8.19 -12.93
N LYS A 133 -6.18 -6.90 -13.14
CA LYS A 133 -7.15 -5.90 -13.60
C LYS A 133 -6.96 -5.47 -15.05
N LEU A 134 -5.73 -5.46 -15.55
CA LEU A 134 -5.41 -5.01 -16.92
C LEU A 134 -5.13 -6.16 -17.88
N ASN A 135 -4.87 -7.36 -17.35
CA ASN A 135 -4.53 -8.56 -18.11
C ASN A 135 -3.32 -8.37 -19.05
N ASP A 136 -2.46 -7.41 -18.72
CA ASP A 136 -1.30 -7.06 -19.53
C ASP A 136 -0.09 -7.89 -19.09
N LEU A 137 0.16 -8.95 -19.86
CA LEU A 137 1.20 -9.93 -19.55
C LEU A 137 2.60 -9.40 -19.85
N ASP A 138 2.74 -8.55 -20.87
CA ASP A 138 4.06 -8.04 -21.29
C ASP A 138 4.59 -7.03 -20.28
N ALA A 139 3.72 -6.11 -19.81
CA ALA A 139 4.05 -5.17 -18.76
C ALA A 139 4.39 -5.88 -17.43
N THR A 140 3.60 -6.88 -17.05
CA THR A 140 3.85 -7.67 -15.83
C THR A 140 5.19 -8.42 -15.90
N LYS A 141 5.53 -8.98 -17.06
CA LYS A 141 6.81 -9.68 -17.26
C LYS A 141 8.01 -8.77 -17.07
N LYS A 142 7.98 -7.57 -17.67
CA LYS A 142 9.05 -6.57 -17.51
C LYS A 142 9.26 -6.20 -16.05
N ILE A 143 8.16 -5.97 -15.32
CA ILE A 143 8.22 -5.67 -13.89
C ILE A 143 8.85 -6.83 -13.09
N ILE A 144 8.50 -8.08 -13.43
CA ILE A 144 9.08 -9.27 -12.77
C ILE A 144 10.59 -9.36 -13.05
N GLU A 145 11.02 -9.21 -14.31
CA GLU A 145 12.44 -9.25 -14.68
C GLU A 145 13.26 -8.14 -13.99
N GLU A 146 12.71 -6.93 -13.87
CA GLU A 146 13.36 -5.84 -13.13
C GLU A 146 13.50 -6.12 -11.63
N VAL A 147 12.46 -6.69 -11.01
CA VAL A 147 12.48 -7.02 -9.58
C VAL A 147 13.42 -8.19 -9.33
N GLU A 148 13.45 -9.18 -10.21
CA GLU A 148 14.37 -10.33 -10.14
C GLU A 148 15.83 -9.87 -10.18
N ALA A 149 16.19 -9.03 -11.15
CA ALA A 149 17.55 -8.48 -11.25
C ALA A 149 17.96 -7.66 -10.00
N THR A 150 17.00 -6.98 -9.36
CA THR A 150 17.25 -6.21 -8.13
C THR A 150 17.38 -7.12 -6.91
N LEU A 151 16.65 -8.24 -6.87
CA LEU A 151 16.71 -9.22 -5.78
C LEU A 151 17.95 -10.11 -5.85
N GLU A 152 18.39 -10.50 -7.05
CA GLU A 152 19.64 -11.28 -7.23
C GLU A 152 20.88 -10.52 -6.75
N GLY A 153 20.85 -9.18 -6.81
CA GLY A 153 21.91 -8.32 -6.27
C GLY A 153 21.87 -8.10 -4.75
N ALA A 154 20.77 -8.50 -4.09
CA ALA A 154 20.60 -8.31 -2.65
C ALA A 154 21.00 -9.58 -1.89
N ASP A 155 22.05 -9.47 -1.07
CA ASP A 155 22.57 -10.59 -0.28
C ASP A 155 21.67 -10.84 0.96
N GLY A 156 20.57 -11.57 0.76
CA GLY A 156 19.69 -12.00 1.84
C GLY A 156 18.25 -12.32 1.44
N VAL A 157 17.71 -13.43 1.95
CA VAL A 157 16.29 -13.79 1.76
C VAL A 157 15.42 -12.95 2.70
N THR A 158 14.84 -11.88 2.17
CA THR A 158 13.86 -11.05 2.87
C THR A 158 12.42 -11.54 2.62
N ALA A 159 11.47 -11.11 3.45
CA ALA A 159 10.05 -11.45 3.31
C ALA A 159 9.44 -11.04 1.95
N VAL A 160 10.13 -10.19 1.19
CA VAL A 160 9.79 -9.75 -0.17
C VAL A 160 9.84 -10.90 -1.17
N HIS A 161 10.79 -11.83 -1.01
CA HIS A 161 10.97 -12.97 -1.91
C HIS A 161 9.70 -13.84 -1.97
N GLY A 162 9.06 -14.08 -0.81
CA GLY A 162 7.82 -14.85 -0.76
C GLY A 162 6.70 -14.21 -1.58
N ARG A 163 6.53 -12.88 -1.49
CA ARG A 163 5.52 -12.13 -2.26
C ARG A 163 5.86 -12.13 -3.76
N PHE A 164 7.13 -11.96 -4.09
CA PHE A 164 7.63 -12.02 -5.46
C PHE A 164 7.36 -13.38 -6.13
N TYR A 165 7.76 -14.48 -5.49
CA TYR A 165 7.53 -15.82 -6.04
C TYR A 165 6.05 -16.17 -6.17
N LEU A 166 5.20 -15.67 -5.25
CA LEU A 166 3.75 -15.79 -5.39
C LEU A 166 3.22 -15.10 -6.65
N LEU A 167 3.62 -13.85 -6.90
CA LEU A 167 3.27 -13.15 -8.14
C LEU A 167 3.76 -13.91 -9.38
N ALA A 168 5.02 -14.32 -9.39
CA ALA A 168 5.60 -15.07 -10.52
C ALA A 168 4.81 -16.37 -10.78
N SER A 169 4.45 -17.11 -9.72
CA SER A 169 3.66 -18.34 -9.85
C SER A 169 2.27 -18.08 -10.45
N GLN A 170 1.61 -16.98 -10.06
CA GLN A 170 0.31 -16.58 -10.60
C GLN A 170 0.43 -16.21 -12.08
N TYR A 171 1.48 -15.47 -12.45
CA TYR A 171 1.79 -15.09 -13.82
C TYR A 171 1.99 -16.30 -14.73
N TYR A 172 2.88 -17.23 -14.36
CA TYR A 172 3.12 -18.45 -15.12
C TYR A 172 1.87 -19.33 -15.21
N ARG A 173 1.10 -19.45 -14.12
CA ARG A 173 -0.17 -20.18 -14.13
C ARG A 173 -1.15 -19.58 -15.15
N TYR A 174 -1.24 -18.25 -15.21
CA TYR A 174 -2.13 -17.56 -16.13
C TYR A 174 -1.74 -17.78 -17.60
N ILE A 175 -0.44 -17.67 -17.94
CA ILE A 175 0.06 -17.96 -19.30
C ILE A 175 -0.31 -19.37 -19.72
N ILE A 176 -0.07 -20.36 -18.86
CA ILE A 176 -0.36 -21.77 -19.15
C ILE A 176 -1.86 -21.98 -19.39
N LEU A 177 -2.72 -21.31 -18.61
CA LEU A 177 -4.17 -21.37 -18.80
C LEU A 177 -4.62 -20.74 -20.13
N VAL A 178 -4.08 -19.56 -20.48
CA VAL A 178 -4.37 -18.91 -21.78
C VAL A 178 -3.90 -19.78 -22.94
N ALA A 179 -2.69 -20.35 -22.86
CA ALA A 179 -2.15 -21.24 -23.89
C ALA A 179 -2.99 -22.52 -24.07
N LYS A 180 -3.47 -23.12 -22.97
CA LYS A 180 -4.39 -24.27 -23.03
C LYS A 180 -5.75 -23.89 -23.63
N LYS A 181 -6.27 -22.70 -23.33
CA LYS A 181 -7.55 -22.21 -23.86
C LYS A 181 -7.47 -21.96 -25.38
N CYS A 182 -6.37 -21.38 -25.87
CA CYS A 182 -6.14 -21.23 -27.31
C CYS A 182 -5.98 -22.57 -28.04
N ARG A 183 -5.37 -23.59 -27.41
CA ARG A 183 -5.22 -24.93 -28.00
C ARG A 183 -6.53 -25.74 -28.02
N PHE A 184 -7.53 -25.39 -27.21
CA PHE A 184 -8.83 -26.07 -27.17
C PHE A 184 -9.87 -25.45 -28.13
N PHE A 185 -9.59 -24.28 -28.70
CA PHE A 185 -10.49 -23.54 -29.58
C PHE A 185 -10.09 -23.59 -31.06
N LEU A 186 -9.15 -24.48 -31.42
CA LEU A 186 -8.57 -24.68 -32.74
C LEU A 186 -8.56 -26.18 -33.04
#